data_AF-A0A7Z9G878-F1
#
_entry.id   AF-A0A7Z9G878-F1
#
_cell.length_a   1.000
_cell.length_b   1.000
_cell.length_c   1.000
_cell.angle_alpha   90.00
_cell.angle_beta   90.00
_cell.angle_gamma   90.00
#
_symmetry.space_group_name_H-M   'P 1'
#
loop_
_entity.id
_entity.type
_entity.pdbx_description
1 polymer ?
#
loop_
_entity_poly.entity_id
_entity_poly.type
_entity_poly.pdbx_seq_one_letter_code
_entity_poly.pdbx_strand_id
1 'polypeptide(L)'
;MMPDYVDPPDIDGSWDPPWDTPTKPFGDGHPTFGPDPGRGGPTIFDGDNDTSNDFWGRRLNNDGTVTVGELMAPWAGSGGGGSGDSQLIPRSIDQSTGIMAPLIDSFPTRPFPPGSGMYRKGAPGAGGGGQMLIMAIGRITLGDSATIRANGGIGRGGEGTIGTTGQISGSGAGSGGHLVVHSATGLDLSQIDIGTATSIGELPLLNPRSVLQAFGGRRGWAAGLLADVWGTTQPDGNGDLMIGRGGAGGNGIVQIHLPDPSNDIDWPVSASTAITTYLHNLDPVNNPIDMDRLEEILDLFASPKPYALLPFFAAKSQAQSMWVDTGTAEIRQPAAGTGPWPDYFDSLLRFEGVSVDGEVEVNSETVEYLPSLLEGSWGSASFGIQDVVVLGASTVFAGLERFLRSPNLLTGFDILPAKSNAITSFEIVAAEYDAVSDSLSLWSDPGDGALFAGVVSGEGWALRPKFFRLDTLGAKDHLPASTAVFIEFQGSADPSDLAATVPSPGDWTADLSVLKGLRFFRWRITFDIDAADTGVSLTSPRPQLDYLKLPFSW
;
A
#
# COMPACT_ATOMS: atom_id res chain seq x y z
N MET A 1 16.19 37.88 -11.30
CA MET A 1 16.93 36.72 -10.76
C MET A 1 18.39 37.05 -10.87
N MET A 2 19.02 37.48 -9.78
CA MET A 2 20.48 37.43 -9.66
C MET A 2 20.84 36.02 -9.18
N PRO A 3 22.04 35.51 -9.53
CA PRO A 3 22.38 34.12 -9.31
C PRO A 3 22.66 33.90 -7.83
N ASP A 4 22.05 32.85 -7.28
CA ASP A 4 22.46 32.23 -6.03
C ASP A 4 23.87 31.69 -6.25
N TYR A 5 24.89 32.35 -5.68
CA TYR A 5 26.28 31.97 -5.87
C TYR A 5 26.78 31.17 -4.66
N VAL A 6 26.77 29.85 -4.89
CA VAL A 6 27.80 28.84 -4.52
C VAL A 6 28.00 28.63 -3.02
N ASP A 7 27.07 27.85 -2.49
CA ASP A 7 27.33 26.73 -1.58
C ASP A 7 28.57 25.93 -2.02
N PRO A 8 29.50 25.52 -1.13
CA PRO A 8 30.35 24.37 -1.46
C PRO A 8 29.43 23.22 -1.89
N PRO A 9 29.74 22.51 -2.98
CA PRO A 9 28.88 21.44 -3.45
C PRO A 9 28.69 20.42 -2.34
N ASP A 10 27.44 20.25 -1.90
CA ASP A 10 27.01 19.09 -1.14
C ASP A 10 27.33 17.87 -1.99
N ILE A 11 28.48 17.27 -1.68
CA ILE A 11 28.74 15.92 -2.10
C ILE A 11 27.75 15.12 -1.24
N ASP A 12 26.79 14.45 -1.89
CA ASP A 12 26.01 13.31 -1.34
C ASP A 12 24.57 13.59 -0.87
N GLY A 13 24.04 14.82 -0.92
CA GLY A 13 22.64 15.05 -0.52
C GLY A 13 22.36 14.74 0.96
N SER A 14 23.39 14.77 1.81
CA SER A 14 23.23 14.67 3.25
C SER A 14 22.72 15.99 3.82
N TRP A 15 21.68 15.95 4.66
CA TRP A 15 21.40 17.03 5.62
C TRP A 15 22.68 17.37 6.39
N ASP A 16 22.97 18.67 6.58
CA ASP A 16 24.06 19.19 7.44
C ASP A 16 24.34 18.24 8.63
N PRO A 17 25.40 17.41 8.58
CA PRO A 17 25.70 16.53 9.71
C PRO A 17 26.07 17.39 10.92
N PRO A 18 25.78 16.92 12.16
CA PRO A 18 26.34 17.56 13.34
C PRO A 18 27.86 17.58 13.21
N TRP A 19 28.44 18.77 13.30
CA TRP A 19 29.86 18.99 13.11
C TRP A 19 30.72 18.04 13.98
N ASP A 20 31.39 17.10 13.32
CA ASP A 20 32.13 15.98 13.94
C ASP A 20 33.65 16.11 13.80
N THR A 21 34.12 17.11 13.04
CA THR A 21 35.56 17.38 12.89
C THR A 21 36.09 18.33 13.98
N PRO A 22 37.32 18.10 14.49
CA PRO A 22 37.85 18.84 15.64
C PRO A 22 38.26 20.29 15.33
N THR A 23 38.21 20.73 14.07
CA THR A 23 38.62 22.08 13.65
C THR A 23 37.44 22.88 13.13
N LYS A 24 36.70 23.49 14.04
CA LYS A 24 35.59 24.40 13.69
C LYS A 24 36.14 25.70 13.08
N PRO A 25 35.54 26.25 12.01
CA PRO A 25 35.93 27.57 11.47
C PRO A 25 35.49 28.74 12.40
N PHE A 26 34.84 28.42 13.52
CA PHE A 26 34.44 29.33 14.59
C PHE A 26 34.63 28.63 15.94
N GLY A 27 35.13 29.35 16.95
CA GLY A 27 35.43 28.77 18.26
C GLY A 27 34.17 28.55 19.10
N ASP A 28 33.97 27.35 19.65
CA ASP A 28 32.91 27.11 20.64
C ASP A 28 33.22 27.74 21.99
N GLY A 29 32.14 28.02 22.74
CA GLY A 29 32.13 27.71 24.17
C GLY A 29 32.72 28.76 25.11
N HIS A 30 32.55 30.06 24.83
CA HIS A 30 32.75 31.10 25.84
C HIS A 30 31.41 31.79 26.12
N PRO A 31 31.04 32.09 27.39
CA PRO A 31 29.80 32.78 27.78
C PRO A 31 29.63 34.21 27.20
N THR A 32 30.50 34.63 26.29
CA THR A 32 30.42 35.87 25.50
C THR A 32 30.03 35.65 24.03
N PHE A 33 29.85 34.40 23.57
CA PHE A 33 29.54 34.08 22.17
C PHE A 33 28.07 33.68 21.91
N GLY A 34 27.15 34.11 22.78
CA GLY A 34 25.70 33.94 22.57
C GLY A 34 25.13 32.63 23.16
N PRO A 35 23.79 32.49 23.20
CA PRO A 35 23.14 31.33 23.79
C PRO A 35 23.20 30.10 22.87
N ASP A 36 23.35 28.92 23.48
CA ASP A 36 23.42 27.64 22.77
C ASP A 36 22.13 27.35 21.98
N PRO A 37 22.24 26.72 20.80
CA PRO A 37 21.09 26.24 20.06
C PRO A 37 20.35 25.14 20.84
N GLY A 38 19.03 25.06 20.62
CA GLY A 38 18.25 23.91 21.10
C GLY A 38 18.75 22.60 20.48
N ARG A 39 18.85 21.54 21.30
CA ARG A 39 19.24 20.19 20.85
C ARG A 39 18.14 19.58 19.97
N GLY A 40 18.53 18.84 18.93
CA GLY A 40 17.61 18.02 18.13
C GLY A 40 16.96 16.91 18.98
N GLY A 41 15.69 16.62 18.69
CA GLY A 41 14.97 15.51 19.33
C GLY A 41 15.53 14.14 18.90
N PRO A 42 15.29 13.08 19.70
CA PRO A 42 15.63 11.72 19.28
C PRO A 42 14.78 11.30 18.07
N THR A 43 15.37 10.52 17.16
CA THR A 43 14.59 9.82 16.12
C THR A 43 13.72 8.74 16.78
N ILE A 44 12.58 8.46 16.16
CA ILE A 44 11.66 7.37 16.54
C ILE A 44 11.93 6.08 15.76
N PHE A 45 12.75 6.18 14.71
CA PHE A 45 13.19 5.07 13.87
C PHE A 45 14.44 4.42 14.45
N ASP A 46 14.71 3.20 14.01
CA ASP A 46 15.91 2.49 14.38
C ASP A 46 17.15 3.19 13.78
N GLY A 47 18.27 3.10 14.49
CA GLY A 47 19.52 3.77 14.09
C GLY A 47 20.32 2.96 13.07
N ASP A 48 19.65 2.24 12.17
CA ASP A 48 20.26 1.31 11.22
C ASP A 48 20.72 1.95 9.91
N ASN A 49 20.41 3.24 9.72
CA ASN A 49 20.67 4.03 8.51
C ASN A 49 19.93 3.52 7.26
N ASP A 50 18.87 2.73 7.43
CA ASP A 50 17.92 2.44 6.37
C ASP A 50 16.71 3.38 6.50
N THR A 51 16.20 3.85 5.37
CA THR A 51 14.97 4.68 5.32
C THR A 51 13.87 3.99 4.53
N SER A 52 14.14 2.78 4.03
CA SER A 52 13.21 2.01 3.20
C SER A 52 12.04 1.43 3.99
N ASN A 53 12.09 1.47 5.31
CA ASN A 53 11.11 0.95 6.28
C ASN A 53 10.63 2.00 7.29
N ASP A 54 10.95 3.28 7.09
CA ASP A 54 10.59 4.43 7.95
C ASP A 54 9.10 4.84 7.87
N PHE A 55 8.20 3.87 8.07
CA PHE A 55 6.76 4.10 7.95
C PHE A 55 5.93 3.22 8.90
N TRP A 56 4.61 3.47 8.90
CA TRP A 56 3.60 2.72 9.64
C TRP A 56 2.74 1.94 8.66
N GLY A 57 2.91 0.63 8.60
CA GLY A 57 2.13 -0.25 7.73
C GLY A 57 3.00 -1.23 6.93
N ARG A 58 2.55 -1.57 5.72
CA ARG A 58 3.18 -2.56 4.85
C ARG A 58 3.34 -1.99 3.45
N ARG A 59 4.53 -2.13 2.88
CA ARG A 59 4.85 -1.74 1.49
C ARG A 59 4.99 -2.99 0.64
N LEU A 60 4.34 -3.02 -0.51
CA LEU A 60 4.61 -4.03 -1.54
C LEU A 60 5.83 -3.61 -2.34
N ASN A 61 6.81 -4.50 -2.52
CA ASN A 61 8.00 -4.25 -3.31
C ASN A 61 7.80 -4.75 -4.75
N ASN A 62 8.61 -4.24 -5.68
CA ASN A 62 8.54 -4.59 -7.10
C ASN A 62 8.76 -6.09 -7.39
N ASP A 63 9.40 -6.82 -6.48
CA ASP A 63 9.61 -8.27 -6.56
C ASP A 63 8.45 -9.10 -5.96
N GLY A 64 7.39 -8.44 -5.50
CA GLY A 64 6.23 -9.04 -4.83
C GLY A 64 6.44 -9.34 -3.34
N THR A 65 7.61 -9.05 -2.78
CA THR A 65 7.84 -9.15 -1.32
C THR A 65 7.18 -7.99 -0.59
N VAL A 66 7.04 -8.13 0.74
CA VAL A 66 6.40 -7.11 1.57
C VAL A 66 7.36 -6.63 2.66
N THR A 67 7.67 -5.34 2.65
CA THR A 67 8.42 -4.66 3.73
C THR A 67 7.42 -4.19 4.80
N VAL A 68 7.69 -4.53 6.06
CA VAL A 68 6.92 -4.05 7.22
C VAL A 68 7.63 -2.83 7.79
N GLY A 69 6.90 -1.75 8.00
CA GLY A 69 7.46 -0.52 8.56
C GLY A 69 7.78 -0.65 10.04
N GLU A 70 8.74 0.15 10.50
CA GLU A 70 9.23 0.14 11.90
C GLU A 70 8.21 0.68 12.90
N LEU A 71 7.37 1.63 12.45
CA LEU A 71 6.43 2.28 13.34
C LEU A 71 5.27 1.34 13.66
N MET A 72 4.97 1.15 14.95
CA MET A 72 3.77 0.42 15.39
C MET A 72 2.50 1.28 15.39
N ALA A 73 2.67 2.60 15.40
CA ALA A 73 1.60 3.58 15.37
C ALA A 73 2.11 4.85 14.68
N PRO A 74 1.24 5.72 14.14
CA PRO A 74 1.68 7.02 13.65
C PRO A 74 2.12 7.92 14.82
N TRP A 75 3.12 8.77 14.57
CA TRP A 75 3.76 9.62 15.58
C TRP A 75 3.70 11.09 15.16
N ALA A 76 3.39 11.98 16.10
CA ALA A 76 3.50 13.41 15.87
C ALA A 76 4.97 13.87 15.86
N GLY A 77 5.22 15.00 15.21
CA GLY A 77 6.51 15.66 15.19
C GLY A 77 6.91 16.20 16.56
N SER A 78 8.21 16.27 16.80
CA SER A 78 8.79 16.83 18.02
C SER A 78 8.91 18.35 17.95
N GLY A 79 8.73 19.01 19.09
CA GLY A 79 8.99 20.45 19.22
C GLY A 79 10.48 20.78 19.14
N GLY A 80 10.77 21.98 18.65
CA GLY A 80 12.12 22.54 18.64
C GLY A 80 12.51 23.06 20.03
N GLY A 81 13.80 22.97 20.36
CA GLY A 81 14.32 23.48 21.62
C GLY A 81 14.28 25.02 21.70
N GLY A 82 13.94 25.56 22.86
CA GLY A 82 14.10 26.98 23.15
C GLY A 82 15.59 27.36 23.23
N SER A 83 15.91 28.63 22.95
CA SER A 83 17.27 29.15 23.12
C SER A 83 17.45 29.74 24.52
N GLY A 84 18.70 29.85 25.00
CA GLY A 84 19.03 30.50 26.27
C GLY A 84 18.87 32.03 26.28
N ASP A 85 18.82 32.60 27.48
CA ASP A 85 18.92 34.04 27.69
C ASP A 85 20.35 34.55 27.46
N SER A 86 20.51 35.82 27.09
CA SER A 86 21.81 36.50 27.06
C SER A 86 21.80 37.77 27.90
N GLN A 87 22.94 38.09 28.52
CA GLN A 87 23.11 39.34 29.26
C GLN A 87 24.47 39.97 28.99
N LEU A 88 24.48 41.30 28.86
CA LEU A 88 25.71 42.09 28.84
C LEU A 88 26.14 42.36 30.29
N ILE A 89 27.37 41.96 30.64
CA ILE A 89 27.93 42.11 32.00
C ILE A 89 28.97 43.24 31.99
N PRO A 90 28.73 44.35 32.69
CA PRO A 90 29.76 45.37 32.88
C PRO A 90 30.85 44.82 33.81
N ARG A 91 32.10 44.79 33.35
CA ARG A 91 33.26 44.39 34.16
C ARG A 91 33.99 45.63 34.65
N SER A 92 34.33 45.66 35.94
CA SER A 92 35.18 46.71 36.50
C SER A 92 36.62 46.54 36.01
N ILE A 93 37.26 47.65 35.65
CA ILE A 93 38.69 47.69 35.36
C ILE A 93 39.40 48.06 36.67
N ASP A 94 40.39 47.28 37.07
CA ASP A 94 41.31 47.69 38.12
C ASP A 94 42.10 48.91 37.63
N GLN A 95 41.86 50.06 38.26
CA GLN A 95 42.44 51.33 37.85
C GLN A 95 43.97 51.38 38.01
N SER A 96 44.55 50.48 38.80
CA SER A 96 45.99 50.42 39.06
C SER A 96 46.75 49.54 38.07
N THR A 97 46.12 48.49 37.56
CA THR A 97 46.73 47.53 36.63
C THR A 97 46.19 47.64 35.20
N GLY A 98 45.06 48.31 35.00
CA GLY A 98 44.35 48.37 33.72
C GLY A 98 43.69 47.04 33.32
N ILE A 99 43.74 46.03 34.18
CA ILE A 99 43.25 44.68 33.89
C ILE A 99 41.75 44.62 34.22
N MET A 100 40.96 43.99 33.35
CA MET A 100 39.55 43.73 33.61
C MET A 100 39.39 42.66 34.70
N ALA A 101 38.48 42.89 35.64
CA ALA A 101 38.14 41.90 36.66
C ALA A 101 37.70 40.56 36.03
N PRO A 102 38.03 39.41 36.67
CA PRO A 102 37.57 38.10 36.25
C PRO A 102 36.04 38.06 36.06
N LEU A 103 35.58 37.32 35.05
CA LEU A 103 34.14 37.21 34.75
C LEU A 103 33.35 36.60 35.91
N ILE A 104 33.95 35.66 36.64
CA ILE A 104 33.34 34.99 37.80
C ILE A 104 32.98 35.97 38.93
N ASP A 105 33.67 37.10 39.01
CA ASP A 105 33.43 38.13 40.03
C ASP A 105 32.27 39.06 39.62
N SER A 106 31.86 39.03 38.35
CA SER A 106 30.81 39.89 37.79
C SER A 106 29.55 39.13 37.36
N PHE A 107 29.58 37.78 37.37
CA PHE A 107 28.48 36.91 36.94
C PHE A 107 27.96 36.02 38.09
N PRO A 108 26.63 35.87 38.27
CA PRO A 108 25.56 36.59 37.57
C PRO A 108 25.45 38.04 38.05
N THR A 109 24.95 38.93 37.18
CA THR A 109 24.72 40.34 37.53
C THR A 109 23.68 40.42 38.65
N ARG A 110 23.95 41.21 39.71
CA ARG A 110 23.02 41.45 40.82
C ARG A 110 22.61 42.92 40.87
N PRO A 111 21.31 43.26 40.89
CA PRO A 111 20.14 42.37 40.82
C PRO A 111 19.88 41.78 39.42
N PHE A 112 19.15 40.66 39.34
CA PHE A 112 18.70 40.02 38.09
C PHE A 112 17.16 40.08 37.96
N PRO A 113 16.61 40.47 36.79
CA PRO A 113 17.32 41.03 35.64
C PRO A 113 17.91 42.43 35.98
N PRO A 114 19.05 42.81 35.40
CA PRO A 114 19.70 44.09 35.69
C PRO A 114 18.84 45.25 35.17
N GLY A 115 18.52 46.22 36.04
CA GLY A 115 17.73 47.41 35.67
C GLY A 115 18.45 48.39 34.73
N SER A 116 19.77 48.21 34.51
CA SER A 116 20.62 49.11 33.73
C SER A 116 21.58 48.39 32.76
N GLY A 117 21.19 47.21 32.25
CA GLY A 117 21.98 46.41 31.32
C GLY A 117 21.16 45.83 30.17
N MET A 118 21.83 45.41 29.09
CA MET A 118 21.19 44.69 27.97
C MET A 118 20.97 43.22 28.36
N TYR A 119 19.81 42.91 28.94
CA TYR A 119 19.31 41.54 29.08
C TYR A 119 18.39 41.21 27.89
N ARG A 120 18.53 40.00 27.35
CA ARG A 120 17.75 39.54 26.21
C ARG A 120 17.23 38.15 26.50
N LYS A 121 15.92 38.00 26.40
CA LYS A 121 15.23 36.75 26.68
C LYS A 121 15.49 35.76 25.54
N GLY A 122 15.68 34.50 25.88
CA GLY A 122 15.70 33.40 24.94
C GLY A 122 14.40 33.29 24.14
N ALA A 123 14.53 32.92 22.87
CA ALA A 123 13.40 32.55 22.03
C ALA A 123 12.70 31.27 22.54
N PRO A 124 11.36 31.24 22.54
CA PRO A 124 10.61 30.02 22.78
C PRO A 124 10.81 29.02 21.63
N GLY A 125 10.91 27.74 21.95
CA GLY A 125 10.93 26.66 20.96
C GLY A 125 9.67 26.60 20.12
N ALA A 126 9.77 26.15 18.87
CA ALA A 126 8.59 25.95 18.03
C ALA A 126 7.90 24.60 18.31
N GLY A 127 6.58 24.52 18.09
CA GLY A 127 5.83 23.26 18.21
C GLY A 127 6.13 22.29 17.07
N GLY A 128 6.11 20.99 17.34
CA GLY A 128 6.19 19.96 16.30
C GLY A 128 4.90 19.86 15.48
N GLY A 129 5.00 19.29 14.29
CA GLY A 129 3.87 19.00 13.44
C GLY A 129 2.94 17.95 14.07
N GLY A 130 1.63 18.10 13.86
CA GLY A 130 0.66 17.15 14.39
C GLY A 130 0.65 15.81 13.64
N GLN A 131 -0.09 14.84 14.16
CA GLN A 131 -0.45 13.63 13.46
C GLN A 131 -1.84 13.81 12.81
N MET A 132 -1.99 13.49 11.54
CA MET A 132 -3.26 13.55 10.82
C MET A 132 -3.50 12.24 10.05
N LEU A 133 -4.61 11.58 10.34
CA LEU A 133 -5.05 10.38 9.65
C LEU A 133 -6.38 10.68 8.96
N ILE A 134 -6.40 10.56 7.65
CA ILE A 134 -7.60 10.66 6.82
C ILE A 134 -7.86 9.27 6.29
N MET A 135 -8.90 8.63 6.83
CA MET A 135 -9.31 7.28 6.44
C MET A 135 -10.71 7.36 5.83
N ALA A 136 -10.80 7.05 4.54
CA ALA A 136 -12.04 7.08 3.79
C ALA A 136 -12.40 5.69 3.30
N ILE A 137 -13.66 5.34 3.46
CA ILE A 137 -14.21 4.10 2.91
C ILE A 137 -14.42 4.22 1.39
N GLY A 138 -14.76 5.43 0.94
CA GLY A 138 -14.81 5.80 -0.48
C GLY A 138 -13.54 6.50 -0.96
N ARG A 139 -13.58 6.96 -2.22
CA ARG A 139 -12.49 7.65 -2.90
C ARG A 139 -12.20 8.99 -2.23
N ILE A 140 -10.93 9.35 -2.12
CA ILE A 140 -10.51 10.68 -1.65
C ILE A 140 -10.25 11.56 -2.88
N THR A 141 -10.99 12.65 -3.03
CA THR A 141 -10.78 13.62 -4.12
C THR A 141 -10.11 14.89 -3.61
N LEU A 142 -8.95 15.22 -4.19
CA LEU A 142 -8.21 16.44 -3.90
C LEU A 142 -8.36 17.41 -5.08
N GLY A 143 -9.10 18.51 -4.87
CA GLY A 143 -9.23 19.57 -5.87
C GLY A 143 -7.96 20.41 -6.05
N ASP A 144 -7.90 21.25 -7.09
CA ASP A 144 -6.72 22.08 -7.42
C ASP A 144 -6.22 22.97 -6.26
N SER A 145 -7.14 23.46 -5.42
CA SER A 145 -6.82 24.30 -4.27
C SER A 145 -6.70 23.52 -2.95
N ALA A 146 -6.70 22.19 -3.00
CA ALA A 146 -6.58 21.37 -1.80
C ALA A 146 -5.22 21.61 -1.13
N THR A 147 -5.20 21.54 0.19
CA THR A 147 -3.97 21.63 0.97
C THR A 147 -4.18 20.95 2.31
N ILE A 148 -3.32 19.99 2.64
CA ILE A 148 -3.34 19.23 3.88
C ILE A 148 -1.96 19.32 4.51
N ARG A 149 -1.87 19.83 5.75
CA ARG A 149 -0.59 20.17 6.38
C ARG A 149 -0.48 19.58 7.79
N ALA A 150 0.62 18.88 8.01
CA ALA A 150 1.14 18.45 9.30
C ALA A 150 2.53 19.06 9.55
N ASN A 151 2.75 20.31 9.13
CA ASN A 151 4.06 20.95 9.18
C ASN A 151 4.48 21.34 10.61
N GLY A 152 5.77 21.29 10.86
CA GLY A 152 6.40 21.80 12.08
C GLY A 152 6.37 23.32 12.16
N GLY A 153 6.34 23.83 13.39
CA GLY A 153 6.37 25.26 13.68
C GLY A 153 7.73 25.88 13.36
N ILE A 154 7.71 27.13 12.90
CA ILE A 154 8.90 27.92 12.62
C ILE A 154 9.48 28.49 13.93
N GLY A 155 10.78 28.33 14.14
CA GLY A 155 11.53 28.95 15.24
C GLY A 155 11.51 30.48 15.14
N ARG A 156 11.74 31.17 16.26
CA ARG A 156 11.73 32.65 16.33
C ARG A 156 12.99 33.18 16.99
N GLY A 157 13.20 34.49 16.85
CA GLY A 157 14.26 35.21 17.57
C GLY A 157 13.81 35.67 18.96
N GLY A 158 14.75 35.70 19.91
CA GLY A 158 14.56 36.23 21.26
C GLY A 158 14.57 37.76 21.28
N GLU A 159 13.81 38.37 22.20
CA GLU A 159 13.66 39.82 22.29
C GLU A 159 14.48 40.43 23.45
N GLY A 160 15.05 41.62 23.23
CA GLY A 160 15.70 42.42 24.26
C GLY A 160 14.71 43.18 25.16
N THR A 161 14.99 43.29 26.46
CA THR A 161 14.11 44.01 27.40
C THR A 161 14.26 45.53 27.36
N ILE A 162 15.32 46.05 26.75
CA ILE A 162 15.60 47.48 26.60
C ILE A 162 16.17 47.73 25.20
N GLY A 163 15.49 48.55 24.39
CA GLY A 163 15.85 48.79 22.98
C GLY A 163 15.54 47.56 22.11
N THR A 164 14.31 47.47 21.61
CA THR A 164 13.68 46.30 20.98
C THR A 164 14.26 45.84 19.62
N THR A 165 15.48 46.25 19.27
CA THR A 165 16.02 46.07 17.91
C THR A 165 16.99 44.90 17.76
N GLY A 166 17.44 44.26 18.85
CA GLY A 166 18.44 43.19 18.80
C GLY A 166 17.88 41.80 19.08
N GLN A 167 17.66 41.00 18.04
CA GLN A 167 17.51 39.54 18.14
C GLN A 167 18.90 38.94 18.33
N ILE A 168 19.16 38.23 19.44
CA ILE A 168 20.50 37.67 19.74
C ILE A 168 20.49 36.15 19.90
N SER A 169 19.30 35.55 19.91
CA SER A 169 19.12 34.11 20.00
C SER A 169 18.00 33.67 19.09
N GLY A 170 18.15 32.50 18.47
CA GLY A 170 17.15 31.86 17.63
C GLY A 170 16.76 30.52 18.24
N SER A 171 15.46 30.23 18.31
CA SER A 171 14.99 28.92 18.77
C SER A 171 15.06 27.87 17.66
N GLY A 172 15.06 26.60 18.07
CA GLY A 172 14.90 25.48 17.17
C GLY A 172 13.48 25.43 16.59
N ALA A 173 13.39 24.98 15.36
CA ALA A 173 12.11 24.70 14.71
C ALA A 173 11.55 23.33 15.12
N GLY A 174 10.24 23.14 15.00
CA GLY A 174 9.61 21.84 15.22
C GLY A 174 9.75 20.96 13.99
N SER A 175 9.86 19.64 14.18
CA SER A 175 9.85 18.69 13.07
C SER A 175 8.48 18.63 12.40
N GLY A 176 8.45 18.15 11.15
CA GLY A 176 7.23 17.75 10.49
C GLY A 176 6.53 16.64 11.26
N GLY A 177 5.22 16.54 11.05
CA GLY A 177 4.37 15.54 11.65
C GLY A 177 4.20 14.30 10.78
N HIS A 178 3.11 13.57 10.98
CA HIS A 178 2.83 12.36 10.22
C HIS A 178 1.45 12.51 9.58
N LEU A 179 1.43 12.47 8.25
CA LEU A 179 0.22 12.56 7.44
C LEU A 179 -0.05 11.22 6.77
N VAL A 180 -1.19 10.61 7.09
CA VAL A 180 -1.68 9.37 6.47
C VAL A 180 -2.95 9.68 5.69
N VAL A 181 -2.91 9.40 4.39
CA VAL A 181 -4.07 9.45 3.49
C VAL A 181 -4.39 8.01 3.09
N HIS A 182 -5.56 7.53 3.48
CA HIS A 182 -5.96 6.14 3.30
C HIS A 182 -7.34 6.07 2.68
N SER A 183 -7.43 5.42 1.54
CA SER A 183 -8.71 5.14 0.89
C SER A 183 -8.88 3.65 0.62
N ALA A 184 -10.10 3.16 0.82
CA ALA A 184 -10.47 1.80 0.47
C ALA A 184 -10.73 1.59 -1.03
N THR A 185 -10.83 2.66 -1.83
CA THR A 185 -11.29 2.60 -3.24
C THR A 185 -10.49 3.49 -4.19
N GLY A 186 -9.77 4.50 -3.70
CA GLY A 186 -8.85 5.26 -4.55
C GLY A 186 -8.57 6.70 -4.14
N LEU A 187 -7.74 7.36 -4.94
CA LEU A 187 -7.29 8.74 -4.79
C LEU A 187 -7.43 9.49 -6.12
N ASP A 188 -8.23 10.54 -6.13
CA ASP A 188 -8.38 11.41 -7.30
C ASP A 188 -7.52 12.66 -7.15
N LEU A 189 -6.50 12.76 -8.02
CA LEU A 189 -5.58 13.88 -8.16
C LEU A 189 -5.80 14.63 -9.48
N SER A 190 -6.83 14.27 -10.25
CA SER A 190 -7.02 14.70 -11.64
C SER A 190 -7.19 16.20 -11.82
N GLN A 191 -7.63 16.89 -10.76
CA GLN A 191 -7.85 18.34 -10.76
C GLN A 191 -6.62 19.15 -10.39
N ILE A 192 -5.53 18.53 -9.92
CA ILE A 192 -4.33 19.25 -9.49
C ILE A 192 -3.45 19.55 -10.71
N ASP A 193 -3.26 20.83 -11.02
CA ASP A 193 -2.43 21.24 -12.15
C ASP A 193 -0.93 21.15 -11.82
N ILE A 194 -0.26 20.14 -12.40
CA ILE A 194 1.19 19.95 -12.36
C ILE A 194 1.87 20.34 -13.69
N GLY A 195 1.13 20.86 -14.66
CA GLY A 195 1.59 21.06 -16.04
C GLY A 195 1.17 19.95 -17.00
N THR A 196 1.83 19.88 -18.15
CA THR A 196 1.53 18.94 -19.24
C THR A 196 2.77 18.10 -19.56
N ALA A 197 2.59 16.78 -19.71
CA ALA A 197 3.62 15.87 -20.18
C ALA A 197 3.00 14.85 -21.14
N THR A 198 3.51 14.82 -22.37
CA THR A 198 3.12 13.89 -23.44
C THR A 198 4.12 12.75 -23.60
N SER A 199 5.33 12.89 -23.03
CA SER A 199 6.35 11.85 -23.00
C SER A 199 7.06 11.80 -21.65
N ILE A 200 7.71 10.68 -21.35
CA ILE A 200 8.42 10.48 -20.07
C ILE A 200 9.53 11.50 -19.86
N GLY A 201 10.21 11.93 -20.93
CA GLY A 201 11.27 12.95 -20.84
C GLY A 201 10.78 14.32 -20.37
N GLU A 202 9.46 14.56 -20.40
CA GLU A 202 8.84 15.81 -19.95
C GLU A 202 8.40 15.75 -18.47
N LEU A 203 8.36 14.56 -17.85
CA LEU A 203 7.95 14.41 -16.44
C LEU A 203 8.82 15.22 -15.47
N PRO A 204 10.17 15.30 -15.61
CA PRO A 204 10.98 16.15 -14.75
C PRO A 204 10.74 17.65 -14.92
N LEU A 205 9.99 18.08 -15.94
CA LEU A 205 9.63 19.48 -16.19
C LEU A 205 8.29 19.86 -15.56
N LEU A 206 7.57 18.90 -14.97
CA LEU A 206 6.32 19.15 -14.26
C LEU A 206 6.57 19.98 -12.99
N ASN A 207 5.54 20.71 -12.56
CA ASN A 207 5.61 21.59 -11.40
C ASN A 207 5.08 20.86 -10.16
N PRO A 208 5.91 20.60 -9.14
CA PRO A 208 5.43 20.07 -7.87
C PRO A 208 4.44 21.04 -7.21
N ARG A 209 3.33 20.52 -6.70
CA ARG A 209 2.27 21.28 -6.01
C ARG A 209 2.28 21.08 -4.50
N SER A 210 2.88 19.98 -4.00
CA SER A 210 2.99 19.64 -2.58
C SER A 210 1.67 19.91 -1.81
N VAL A 211 0.56 19.36 -2.29
CA VAL A 211 -0.76 19.43 -1.67
C VAL A 211 -0.79 18.77 -0.30
N LEU A 212 -0.05 17.67 -0.14
CA LEU A 212 0.14 16.95 1.11
C LEU A 212 1.49 17.35 1.72
N GLN A 213 1.51 17.90 2.93
CA GLN A 213 2.73 18.46 3.51
C GLN A 213 2.99 17.97 4.93
N ALA A 214 4.22 17.58 5.20
CA ALA A 214 4.73 17.27 6.54
C ALA A 214 6.17 17.78 6.72
N PHE A 215 6.42 19.05 6.40
CA PHE A 215 7.76 19.64 6.49
C PHE A 215 8.17 19.99 7.91
N GLY A 216 9.47 19.93 8.17
CA GLY A 216 10.07 20.61 9.30
C GLY A 216 9.93 22.13 9.22
N GLY A 217 9.82 22.77 10.37
CA GLY A 217 9.83 24.22 10.47
C GLY A 217 11.21 24.81 10.17
N ARG A 218 11.21 26.10 9.81
CA ARG A 218 12.45 26.87 9.62
C ARG A 218 13.07 27.29 10.96
N ARG A 219 14.41 27.35 10.99
CA ARG A 219 15.23 27.79 12.14
C ARG A 219 14.86 29.20 12.58
N GLY A 220 14.94 29.50 13.88
CA GLY A 220 14.77 30.85 14.41
C GLY A 220 15.96 31.76 14.09
N TRP A 221 15.68 33.02 13.77
CA TRP A 221 16.70 34.03 13.45
C TRP A 221 17.47 34.48 14.70
N ALA A 222 18.75 34.78 14.52
CA ALA A 222 19.61 35.27 15.58
C ALA A 222 20.58 36.33 15.06
N ALA A 223 20.97 37.25 15.92
CA ALA A 223 22.09 38.17 15.74
C ALA A 223 22.06 39.01 14.45
N GLY A 224 20.88 39.37 13.93
CA GLY A 224 20.76 40.04 12.63
C GLY A 224 21.53 41.35 12.48
N LEU A 225 21.79 42.06 13.58
CA LEU A 225 22.60 43.30 13.61
C LEU A 225 24.12 43.07 13.66
N LEU A 226 24.56 41.82 13.84
CA LEU A 226 25.96 41.44 14.03
C LEU A 226 26.55 40.75 12.80
N ALA A 227 25.72 40.49 11.79
CA ALA A 227 26.12 39.93 10.51
C ALA A 227 25.49 40.77 9.39
N ASP A 228 26.25 41.01 8.32
CA ASP A 228 25.77 41.65 7.11
C ASP A 228 25.64 40.59 6.00
N VAL A 229 24.69 40.78 5.06
CA VAL A 229 24.68 40.01 3.80
C VAL A 229 26.01 40.24 3.11
N TRP A 230 26.71 39.17 2.70
CA TRP A 230 28.03 39.23 2.09
C TRP A 230 28.08 40.24 0.93
N GLY A 231 29.00 41.20 1.01
CA GLY A 231 29.15 42.25 -0.01
C GLY A 231 28.17 43.43 0.14
N THR A 232 27.39 43.48 1.22
CA THR A 232 26.54 44.62 1.59
C THR A 232 26.81 45.06 3.03
N THR A 233 26.19 46.17 3.44
CA THR A 233 26.11 46.58 4.85
C THR A 233 24.68 46.37 5.39
N GLN A 234 23.92 45.46 4.77
CA GLN A 234 22.56 45.17 5.19
C GLN A 234 22.61 44.07 6.25
N PRO A 235 22.04 44.33 7.45
CA PRO A 235 21.96 43.34 8.52
C PRO A 235 21.25 42.05 8.05
N ASP A 236 21.82 40.89 8.33
CA ASP A 236 21.26 39.56 8.03
C ASP A 236 21.22 38.70 9.30
N GLY A 237 20.06 38.14 9.60
CA GLY A 237 19.80 37.22 10.72
C GLY A 237 19.34 35.82 10.27
N ASN A 238 19.39 35.53 8.97
CA ASN A 238 18.86 34.31 8.36
C ASN A 238 19.89 33.41 7.64
N GLY A 239 21.14 33.85 7.49
CA GLY A 239 22.21 33.04 6.89
C GLY A 239 22.54 31.75 7.66
N ASP A 240 23.16 30.79 6.97
CA ASP A 240 23.26 29.42 7.46
C ASP A 240 24.25 29.20 8.60
N LEU A 241 25.28 30.06 8.70
CA LEU A 241 26.36 29.97 9.67
C LEU A 241 26.25 31.01 10.79
N MET A 242 25.04 31.28 11.27
CA MET A 242 24.81 32.31 12.29
C MET A 242 24.94 31.81 13.73
N ILE A 243 25.70 32.56 14.53
CA ILE A 243 25.91 32.31 15.96
C ILE A 243 24.59 32.47 16.72
N GLY A 244 24.25 31.47 17.54
CA GLY A 244 23.04 31.46 18.37
C GLY A 244 21.75 31.12 17.61
N ARG A 245 21.84 30.62 16.36
CA ARG A 245 20.70 30.10 15.57
C ARG A 245 20.29 28.72 16.07
N GLY A 246 18.99 28.46 16.23
CA GLY A 246 18.49 27.13 16.58
C GLY A 246 18.48 26.15 15.41
N GLY A 247 18.36 24.85 15.69
CA GLY A 247 18.31 23.79 14.67
C GLY A 247 17.04 23.81 13.79
N ALA A 248 17.14 23.26 12.57
CA ALA A 248 15.98 23.09 11.69
C ALA A 248 15.10 21.95 12.18
N GLY A 249 13.81 22.01 11.86
CA GLY A 249 12.94 20.87 12.05
C GLY A 249 13.28 19.79 11.04
N GLY A 250 13.37 18.53 11.48
CA GLY A 250 13.42 17.40 10.56
C GLY A 250 12.12 17.26 9.79
N ASN A 251 12.17 16.62 8.63
CA ASN A 251 10.96 16.28 7.88
C ASN A 251 10.12 15.26 8.63
N GLY A 252 8.82 15.33 8.40
CA GLY A 252 7.84 14.35 8.84
C GLY A 252 7.71 13.20 7.85
N ILE A 253 6.56 12.53 7.87
CA ILE A 253 6.27 11.40 6.98
C ILE A 253 4.93 11.64 6.29
N VAL A 254 4.86 11.39 4.98
CA VAL A 254 3.61 11.30 4.24
C VAL A 254 3.43 9.86 3.77
N GLN A 255 2.25 9.30 4.00
CA GLN A 255 1.90 7.94 3.59
C GLN A 255 0.57 7.96 2.85
N ILE A 256 0.53 7.25 1.73
CA ILE A 256 -0.65 7.10 0.88
C ILE A 256 -0.97 5.61 0.81
N HIS A 257 -2.12 5.22 1.35
CA HIS A 257 -2.55 3.83 1.46
C HIS A 257 -3.67 3.58 0.44
N LEU A 258 -3.42 2.72 -0.55
CA LEU A 258 -4.35 2.47 -1.67
C LEU A 258 -4.38 0.99 -2.07
N PRO A 259 -5.56 0.44 -2.46
CA PRO A 259 -5.70 -0.98 -2.77
C PRO A 259 -4.94 -1.40 -4.02
N ASP A 260 -5.19 -0.72 -5.14
CA ASP A 260 -4.51 -0.94 -6.41
C ASP A 260 -4.07 0.40 -7.02
N PRO A 261 -2.84 0.87 -6.75
CA PRO A 261 -2.38 2.16 -7.25
C PRO A 261 -2.26 2.22 -8.79
N SER A 262 -2.31 1.08 -9.49
CA SER A 262 -2.32 1.05 -10.96
C SER A 262 -3.62 1.60 -11.54
N ASN A 263 -4.74 1.36 -10.86
CA ASN A 263 -6.09 1.67 -11.36
C ASN A 263 -6.88 2.63 -10.46
N ASP A 264 -6.50 2.73 -9.19
CA ASP A 264 -7.25 3.49 -8.19
C ASP A 264 -6.71 4.92 -8.00
N ILE A 265 -5.78 5.39 -8.84
CA ILE A 265 -5.29 6.79 -8.85
C ILE A 265 -5.71 7.49 -10.13
N ASP A 266 -6.53 8.54 -10.02
CA ASP A 266 -6.83 9.40 -11.15
C ASP A 266 -5.74 10.47 -11.29
N TRP A 267 -4.89 10.32 -12.30
CA TRP A 267 -3.84 11.28 -12.62
C TRP A 267 -4.37 12.51 -13.36
N PRO A 268 -3.72 13.68 -13.28
CA PRO A 268 -4.03 14.82 -14.12
C PRO A 268 -4.02 14.45 -15.61
N VAL A 269 -5.14 14.70 -16.29
CA VAL A 269 -5.35 14.27 -17.70
C VAL A 269 -4.26 14.80 -18.64
N SER A 270 -3.67 15.95 -18.32
CA SER A 270 -2.58 16.57 -19.10
C SER A 270 -1.24 15.83 -19.01
N ALA A 271 -1.07 14.92 -18.06
CA ALA A 271 0.16 14.16 -17.84
C ALA A 271 -0.07 12.64 -17.68
N SER A 272 -1.33 12.19 -17.62
CA SER A 272 -1.69 10.81 -17.27
C SER A 272 -1.02 9.77 -18.17
N THR A 273 -1.00 9.97 -19.49
CA THR A 273 -0.36 9.03 -20.42
C THR A 273 1.14 8.89 -20.15
N ALA A 274 1.87 9.99 -19.94
CA ALA A 274 3.30 9.95 -19.64
C ALA A 274 3.56 9.31 -18.27
N ILE A 275 2.74 9.62 -17.27
CA ILE A 275 2.81 9.03 -15.93
C ILE A 275 2.59 7.52 -16.00
N THR A 276 1.48 7.05 -16.56
CA THR A 276 1.19 5.61 -16.68
C THR A 276 2.31 4.90 -17.46
N THR A 277 2.83 5.49 -18.53
CA THR A 277 3.95 4.88 -19.27
C THR A 277 5.23 4.79 -18.42
N TYR A 278 5.49 5.78 -17.56
CA TYR A 278 6.64 5.77 -16.65
C TYR A 278 6.51 4.71 -15.56
N LEU A 279 5.33 4.65 -14.93
CA LEU A 279 5.02 3.72 -13.85
C LEU A 279 5.16 2.25 -14.28
N HIS A 280 4.84 1.95 -15.53
CA HIS A 280 4.89 0.60 -16.09
C HIS A 280 6.15 0.34 -16.95
N ASN A 281 7.27 0.99 -16.66
CA ASN A 281 8.54 0.69 -17.34
C ASN A 281 8.48 0.74 -18.88
N LEU A 282 7.81 1.74 -19.46
CA LEU A 282 7.56 1.94 -20.90
C LEU A 282 6.49 1.04 -21.54
N ASP A 283 5.92 0.09 -20.80
CA ASP A 283 4.91 -0.83 -21.31
C ASP A 283 3.72 -0.95 -20.34
N PRO A 284 2.74 -0.03 -20.44
CA PRO A 284 1.51 -0.03 -19.64
C PRO A 284 0.68 -1.30 -19.70
N VAL A 285 0.87 -2.12 -20.74
CA VAL A 285 0.04 -3.30 -20.96
C VAL A 285 0.63 -4.49 -20.21
N ASN A 286 1.93 -4.75 -20.38
CA ASN A 286 2.53 -6.01 -19.94
C ASN A 286 3.29 -5.91 -18.60
N ASN A 287 3.69 -4.70 -18.18
CA ASN A 287 4.49 -4.54 -16.96
C ASN A 287 3.60 -4.15 -15.76
N PRO A 288 3.88 -4.71 -14.57
CA PRO A 288 3.26 -4.21 -13.35
C PRO A 288 3.73 -2.78 -13.01
N ILE A 289 3.01 -2.10 -12.14
CA ILE A 289 3.42 -0.81 -11.59
C ILE A 289 4.72 -0.95 -10.79
N ASP A 290 5.67 -0.06 -11.05
CA ASP A 290 6.88 0.11 -10.27
C ASP A 290 6.62 1.05 -9.08
N MET A 291 6.69 0.50 -7.88
CA MET A 291 6.38 1.19 -6.62
C MET A 291 7.38 2.31 -6.31
N ASP A 292 8.65 2.19 -6.70
CA ASP A 292 9.64 3.24 -6.48
C ASP A 292 9.34 4.46 -7.36
N ARG A 293 8.91 4.21 -8.61
CA ARG A 293 8.47 5.23 -9.56
C ARG A 293 7.14 5.84 -9.18
N LEU A 294 6.23 5.06 -8.60
CA LEU A 294 4.97 5.56 -8.06
C LEU A 294 5.24 6.61 -6.98
N GLU A 295 6.10 6.30 -6.02
CA GLU A 295 6.47 7.23 -4.95
C GLU A 295 7.20 8.48 -5.48
N GLU A 296 7.98 8.35 -6.56
CA GLU A 296 8.61 9.49 -7.25
C GLU A 296 7.58 10.41 -7.92
N ILE A 297 6.58 9.85 -8.62
CA ILE A 297 5.51 10.66 -9.21
C ILE A 297 4.64 11.31 -8.13
N LEU A 298 4.38 10.59 -7.03
CA LEU A 298 3.63 11.13 -5.90
C LEU A 298 4.36 12.28 -5.19
N ASP A 299 5.68 12.41 -5.33
CA ASP A 299 6.47 13.57 -4.85
C ASP A 299 6.06 14.90 -5.54
N LEU A 300 5.42 14.83 -6.72
CA LEU A 300 4.82 16.03 -7.33
C LEU A 300 3.63 16.56 -6.52
N PHE A 301 2.98 15.71 -5.72
CA PHE A 301 1.76 16.04 -4.97
C PHE A 301 1.99 16.11 -3.46
N ALA A 302 3.03 15.47 -2.94
CA ALA A 302 3.33 15.39 -1.53
C ALA A 302 4.74 15.90 -1.24
N SER A 303 4.98 16.35 -0.02
CA SER A 303 6.32 16.66 0.41
C SER A 303 6.44 16.63 1.94
N PRO A 304 7.40 15.86 2.52
CA PRO A 304 8.45 15.08 1.85
C PRO A 304 7.90 13.91 1.00
N LYS A 305 8.79 13.28 0.20
CA LYS A 305 8.46 12.14 -0.67
C LYS A 305 7.58 11.14 0.08
N PRO A 306 6.40 10.77 -0.45
CA PRO A 306 5.48 9.90 0.26
C PRO A 306 5.84 8.43 0.07
N TYR A 307 5.42 7.60 1.03
CA TYR A 307 5.38 6.15 0.86
C TYR A 307 4.03 5.69 0.30
N ALA A 308 4.04 4.80 -0.67
CA ALA A 308 2.85 4.15 -1.21
C ALA A 308 2.69 2.77 -0.53
N LEU A 309 1.66 2.62 0.29
CA LEU A 309 1.50 1.49 1.20
C LEU A 309 0.18 0.74 0.96
N LEU A 310 0.14 -0.50 1.44
CA LEU A 310 -1.06 -1.32 1.44
C LEU A 310 -2.07 -0.81 2.48
N PRO A 311 -3.35 -0.71 2.14
CA PRO A 311 -4.37 -0.25 3.07
C PRO A 311 -4.69 -1.33 4.10
N PHE A 312 -4.88 -0.89 5.34
CA PHE A 312 -5.49 -1.66 6.43
C PHE A 312 -6.93 -2.13 6.16
N PHE A 313 -7.70 -1.42 5.32
CA PHE A 313 -9.01 -1.85 4.84
C PHE A 313 -9.24 -1.39 3.40
N ALA A 314 -9.86 -2.23 2.58
CA ALA A 314 -10.11 -1.94 1.16
C ALA A 314 -11.45 -2.52 0.72
N ALA A 315 -12.03 -1.92 -0.32
CA ALA A 315 -13.16 -2.50 -1.05
C ALA A 315 -12.73 -3.70 -1.89
N LYS A 316 -11.48 -3.68 -2.35
CA LYS A 316 -10.87 -4.78 -3.10
C LYS A 316 -9.91 -5.56 -2.21
N SER A 317 -9.95 -6.88 -2.31
CA SER A 317 -8.94 -7.75 -1.71
C SER A 317 -8.51 -8.80 -2.72
N GLN A 318 -7.24 -9.15 -2.72
CA GLN A 318 -6.68 -10.10 -3.66
C GLN A 318 -5.93 -11.20 -2.94
N ALA A 319 -6.16 -12.43 -3.36
CA ALA A 319 -5.39 -13.60 -2.97
C ALA A 319 -4.73 -14.20 -4.22
N GLN A 320 -3.43 -14.46 -4.13
CA GLN A 320 -2.68 -15.12 -5.20
C GLN A 320 -1.99 -16.35 -4.65
N SER A 321 -2.06 -17.46 -5.38
CA SER A 321 -1.32 -18.66 -5.02
C SER A 321 0.17 -18.50 -5.32
N MET A 322 0.99 -19.25 -4.57
CA MET A 322 2.31 -19.61 -5.08
C MET A 322 2.18 -20.51 -6.31
N TRP A 323 3.27 -20.68 -7.05
CA TRP A 323 3.31 -21.62 -8.17
C TRP A 323 3.00 -23.05 -7.70
N VAL A 324 2.00 -23.66 -8.31
CA VAL A 324 1.58 -25.04 -8.10
C VAL A 324 2.14 -25.88 -9.23
N ASP A 325 2.93 -26.90 -8.89
CA ASP A 325 3.40 -27.90 -9.83
C ASP A 325 2.29 -28.93 -10.08
N THR A 326 1.99 -29.23 -11.33
CA THR A 326 1.04 -30.31 -11.68
C THR A 326 1.51 -31.69 -11.24
N GLY A 327 2.77 -31.83 -10.81
CA GLY A 327 3.36 -33.11 -10.41
C GLY A 327 3.67 -34.02 -11.60
N THR A 328 3.50 -33.53 -12.83
CA THR A 328 3.82 -34.25 -14.05
C THR A 328 5.29 -34.05 -14.37
N ALA A 329 6.15 -34.88 -13.77
CA ALA A 329 7.61 -34.79 -13.92
C ALA A 329 8.02 -34.78 -15.41
N GLU A 330 8.45 -33.61 -15.90
CA GLU A 330 8.95 -33.35 -17.26
C GLU A 330 7.96 -33.59 -18.41
N ILE A 331 6.68 -33.81 -18.11
CA ILE A 331 5.65 -33.93 -19.12
C ILE A 331 5.26 -32.51 -19.57
N ARG A 332 5.79 -32.09 -20.71
CA ARG A 332 5.56 -30.78 -21.34
C ARG A 332 5.07 -30.96 -22.76
N GLN A 333 4.40 -29.96 -23.32
CA GLN A 333 4.00 -30.00 -24.74
C GLN A 333 5.26 -30.26 -25.61
N PRO A 334 5.34 -31.40 -26.33
CA PRO A 334 6.42 -31.65 -27.26
C PRO A 334 6.26 -30.72 -28.46
N ALA A 335 7.38 -30.41 -29.12
CA ALA A 335 7.42 -29.51 -30.28
C ALA A 335 6.47 -29.90 -31.45
N ALA A 336 5.93 -31.13 -31.45
CA ALA A 336 4.99 -31.65 -32.44
C ALA A 336 3.51 -31.66 -31.98
N GLY A 337 3.20 -31.22 -30.75
CA GLY A 337 1.81 -31.15 -30.25
C GLY A 337 1.10 -32.51 -30.15
N THR A 338 1.84 -33.61 -29.95
CA THR A 338 1.31 -34.98 -29.76
C THR A 338 2.07 -35.73 -28.65
N GLY A 339 1.38 -36.20 -27.60
CA GLY A 339 1.99 -36.70 -26.36
C GLY A 339 1.11 -36.42 -25.11
N PRO A 340 1.43 -37.01 -23.94
CA PRO A 340 0.76 -36.62 -22.69
C PRO A 340 1.30 -35.26 -22.25
N TRP A 341 0.44 -34.33 -21.84
CA TRP A 341 0.81 -33.08 -21.16
C TRP A 341 -0.42 -32.49 -20.47
N PRO A 342 -0.23 -31.62 -19.46
CA PRO A 342 -1.35 -30.95 -18.81
C PRO A 342 -2.23 -30.18 -19.81
N ASP A 343 -3.48 -30.59 -19.98
CA ASP A 343 -4.52 -29.87 -20.71
C ASP A 343 -5.57 -29.34 -19.73
N TYR A 344 -5.50 -28.05 -19.46
CA TYR A 344 -6.43 -27.32 -18.60
C TYR A 344 -7.73 -26.93 -19.33
N PHE A 345 -7.82 -27.16 -20.64
CA PHE A 345 -8.96 -26.81 -21.48
C PHE A 345 -9.60 -28.05 -22.13
N ASP A 346 -9.48 -29.20 -21.46
CA ASP A 346 -10.16 -30.43 -21.85
C ASP A 346 -11.67 -30.25 -21.73
N SER A 347 -12.43 -30.58 -22.78
CA SER A 347 -13.89 -30.38 -22.85
C SER A 347 -14.69 -31.03 -21.71
N LEU A 348 -14.14 -32.01 -20.99
CA LEU A 348 -14.82 -32.72 -19.90
C LEU A 348 -14.44 -32.22 -18.51
N LEU A 349 -13.34 -31.49 -18.39
CA LEU A 349 -12.72 -31.07 -17.12
C LEU A 349 -12.32 -29.59 -17.13
N ARG A 350 -12.88 -28.81 -18.05
CA ARG A 350 -12.63 -27.38 -18.18
C ARG A 350 -13.23 -26.63 -17.00
N PHE A 351 -12.47 -25.71 -16.42
CA PHE A 351 -12.97 -24.72 -15.48
C PHE A 351 -14.00 -23.80 -16.16
N GLU A 352 -15.17 -23.65 -15.54
CA GLU A 352 -16.27 -22.83 -16.04
C GLU A 352 -16.94 -22.07 -14.89
N GLY A 353 -17.86 -21.16 -15.23
CA GLY A 353 -18.60 -20.32 -14.27
C GLY A 353 -18.04 -18.91 -14.14
N VAL A 354 -17.09 -18.55 -15.00
CA VAL A 354 -16.53 -17.21 -15.11
C VAL A 354 -16.63 -16.72 -16.55
N SER A 355 -16.70 -15.41 -16.71
CA SER A 355 -16.67 -14.72 -17.99
C SER A 355 -15.28 -14.78 -18.63
N VAL A 356 -15.15 -14.23 -19.84
CA VAL A 356 -13.86 -14.12 -20.54
C VAL A 356 -12.83 -13.27 -19.78
N ASP A 357 -13.30 -12.36 -18.93
CA ASP A 357 -12.48 -11.48 -18.10
C ASP A 357 -12.25 -12.07 -16.69
N GLY A 358 -12.72 -13.29 -16.44
CA GLY A 358 -12.59 -13.98 -15.15
C GLY A 358 -13.62 -13.60 -14.11
N GLU A 359 -14.56 -12.72 -14.43
CA GLU A 359 -15.66 -12.35 -13.51
C GLU A 359 -16.61 -13.54 -13.31
N VAL A 360 -16.93 -13.88 -12.07
CA VAL A 360 -17.91 -14.91 -11.74
C VAL A 360 -19.28 -14.52 -12.30
N GLU A 361 -19.87 -15.40 -13.11
CA GLU A 361 -21.17 -15.14 -13.73
C GLU A 361 -22.29 -15.26 -12.69
N VAL A 362 -23.21 -14.30 -12.69
CA VAL A 362 -24.30 -14.20 -11.71
C VAL A 362 -25.63 -13.99 -12.42
N ASN A 363 -26.65 -14.73 -12.00
CA ASN A 363 -28.03 -14.51 -12.38
C ASN A 363 -28.88 -14.24 -11.13
N SER A 364 -29.47 -13.05 -11.04
CA SER A 364 -30.35 -12.66 -9.92
C SER A 364 -29.68 -12.85 -8.56
N GLU A 365 -28.44 -12.35 -8.41
CA GLU A 365 -27.61 -12.44 -7.20
C GLU A 365 -27.21 -13.86 -6.77
N THR A 366 -27.38 -14.85 -7.65
CA THR A 366 -26.91 -16.23 -7.46
C THR A 366 -25.87 -16.55 -8.53
N VAL A 367 -24.76 -17.19 -8.15
CA VAL A 367 -23.76 -17.68 -9.11
C VAL A 367 -24.45 -18.55 -10.16
N GLU A 368 -24.18 -18.27 -11.43
CA GLU A 368 -24.84 -18.93 -12.54
C GLU A 368 -24.57 -20.45 -12.52
N TYR A 369 -25.66 -21.21 -12.71
CA TYR A 369 -25.60 -22.65 -12.67
C TYR A 369 -25.04 -23.21 -13.97
N LEU A 370 -23.99 -24.02 -13.85
CA LEU A 370 -23.45 -24.76 -15.00
C LEU A 370 -24.45 -25.81 -15.52
N PRO A 371 -24.35 -26.20 -16.81
CA PRO A 371 -25.12 -27.30 -17.37
C PRO A 371 -24.88 -28.61 -16.62
N SER A 372 -25.90 -29.47 -16.55
CA SER A 372 -25.76 -30.79 -15.94
C SER A 372 -24.71 -31.62 -16.70
N LEU A 373 -23.72 -32.11 -15.97
CA LEU A 373 -22.68 -33.01 -16.47
C LEU A 373 -23.28 -34.38 -16.83
N LEU A 374 -24.24 -34.83 -16.01
CA LEU A 374 -24.86 -36.14 -16.11
C LEU A 374 -26.29 -36.07 -15.60
N GLU A 375 -27.19 -36.82 -16.23
CA GLU A 375 -28.54 -37.07 -15.74
C GLU A 375 -28.77 -38.56 -15.58
N GLY A 376 -29.42 -38.95 -14.48
CA GLY A 376 -29.81 -40.32 -14.22
C GLY A 376 -31.33 -40.47 -14.10
N SER A 377 -31.80 -41.70 -14.34
CA SER A 377 -33.19 -42.05 -14.13
C SER A 377 -33.52 -42.15 -12.64
N TRP A 378 -34.79 -41.96 -12.26
CA TRP A 378 -35.26 -42.17 -10.90
C TRP A 378 -34.82 -43.53 -10.31
N GLY A 379 -34.93 -44.60 -11.10
CA GLY A 379 -34.63 -45.96 -10.65
C GLY A 379 -33.15 -46.30 -10.53
N SER A 380 -32.25 -45.42 -10.99
CA SER A 380 -30.80 -45.63 -10.93
C SER A 380 -30.14 -44.96 -9.73
N ALA A 381 -30.89 -44.35 -8.82
CA ALA A 381 -30.37 -43.78 -7.58
C ALA A 381 -31.27 -44.13 -6.38
N SER A 382 -30.65 -44.35 -5.23
CA SER A 382 -31.31 -44.49 -3.94
C SER A 382 -30.88 -43.35 -3.04
N PHE A 383 -31.83 -42.53 -2.59
CA PHE A 383 -31.59 -41.33 -1.80
C PHE A 383 -31.83 -41.57 -0.32
N GLY A 384 -30.79 -41.40 0.48
CA GLY A 384 -30.81 -41.33 1.94
C GLY A 384 -30.94 -39.90 2.45
N ILE A 385 -30.62 -39.71 3.74
CA ILE A 385 -30.71 -38.39 4.38
C ILE A 385 -29.55 -37.50 3.92
N GLN A 386 -28.33 -38.05 3.83
CA GLN A 386 -27.10 -37.32 3.46
C GLN A 386 -26.28 -38.07 2.42
N ASP A 387 -26.88 -39.08 1.80
CA ASP A 387 -26.19 -39.96 0.87
C ASP A 387 -27.09 -40.28 -0.32
N VAL A 388 -26.47 -40.48 -1.46
CA VAL A 388 -27.10 -41.07 -2.64
C VAL A 388 -26.23 -42.19 -3.16
N VAL A 389 -26.85 -43.34 -3.40
CA VAL A 389 -26.20 -44.48 -4.02
C VAL A 389 -26.72 -44.61 -5.45
N VAL A 390 -25.84 -44.37 -6.43
CA VAL A 390 -26.12 -44.58 -7.85
C VAL A 390 -25.85 -46.05 -8.18
N LEU A 391 -26.89 -46.76 -8.62
CA LEU A 391 -26.84 -48.18 -8.98
C LEU A 391 -26.54 -48.33 -10.47
N GLY A 392 -25.72 -49.32 -10.83
CA GLY A 392 -25.29 -49.53 -12.21
C GLY A 392 -24.40 -48.39 -12.72
N ALA A 393 -23.54 -47.87 -11.84
CA ALA A 393 -22.79 -46.62 -12.06
C ALA A 393 -21.93 -46.68 -13.34
N SER A 394 -21.39 -47.84 -13.69
CA SER A 394 -20.65 -48.07 -14.95
C SER A 394 -21.48 -47.78 -16.21
N THR A 395 -22.79 -48.03 -16.17
CA THR A 395 -23.72 -47.74 -17.28
C THR A 395 -24.17 -46.30 -17.26
N VAL A 396 -24.43 -45.73 -16.08
CA VAL A 396 -24.86 -44.34 -15.93
C VAL A 396 -23.73 -43.38 -16.35
N PHE A 397 -22.49 -43.65 -15.96
CA PHE A 397 -21.30 -42.85 -16.30
C PHE A 397 -20.62 -43.32 -17.59
N ALA A 398 -21.33 -43.95 -18.52
CA ALA A 398 -20.76 -44.34 -19.80
C ALA A 398 -20.24 -43.10 -20.56
N GLY A 399 -18.96 -43.12 -20.97
CA GLY A 399 -18.24 -41.97 -21.54
C GLY A 399 -17.62 -41.02 -20.50
N LEU A 400 -17.90 -41.23 -19.21
CA LEU A 400 -17.44 -40.43 -18.07
C LEU A 400 -16.78 -41.33 -17.00
N GLU A 401 -16.21 -42.47 -17.39
CA GLU A 401 -15.68 -43.50 -16.50
C GLU A 401 -14.52 -43.02 -15.62
N ARG A 402 -13.90 -41.88 -15.98
CA ARG A 402 -12.87 -41.22 -15.16
C ARG A 402 -13.37 -40.86 -13.75
N PHE A 403 -14.63 -40.49 -13.61
CA PHE A 403 -15.21 -40.19 -12.30
C PHE A 403 -15.40 -41.46 -11.46
N LEU A 404 -15.48 -42.64 -12.09
CA LEU A 404 -15.47 -43.92 -11.37
C LEU A 404 -14.05 -44.34 -10.97
N ARG A 405 -13.04 -43.99 -11.79
CA ARG A 405 -11.61 -44.22 -11.46
C ARG A 405 -11.10 -43.28 -10.37
N SER A 406 -11.63 -42.06 -10.32
CA SER A 406 -11.28 -41.04 -9.33
C SER A 406 -12.54 -40.33 -8.82
N PRO A 407 -13.34 -40.98 -7.95
CA PRO A 407 -14.59 -40.44 -7.41
C PRO A 407 -14.44 -39.08 -6.74
N ASN A 408 -13.29 -38.80 -6.11
CA ASN A 408 -13.00 -37.51 -5.48
C ASN A 408 -13.04 -36.32 -6.46
N LEU A 409 -12.99 -36.55 -7.78
CA LEU A 409 -13.26 -35.51 -8.77
C LEU A 409 -14.70 -34.99 -8.74
N LEU A 410 -15.62 -35.67 -8.05
CA LEU A 410 -17.00 -35.23 -7.83
C LEU A 410 -17.17 -34.37 -6.58
N THR A 411 -16.18 -34.34 -5.67
CA THR A 411 -16.25 -33.46 -4.49
C THR A 411 -16.35 -31.99 -4.92
N GLY A 412 -17.27 -31.27 -4.29
CA GLY A 412 -17.69 -29.91 -4.61
C GLY A 412 -18.87 -29.82 -5.59
N PHE A 413 -19.07 -30.84 -6.44
CA PHE A 413 -20.17 -30.81 -7.42
C PHE A 413 -21.53 -30.88 -6.72
N ASP A 414 -22.56 -30.41 -7.42
CA ASP A 414 -23.91 -30.40 -6.89
C ASP A 414 -24.71 -31.61 -7.41
N ILE A 415 -25.37 -32.34 -6.51
CA ILE A 415 -26.39 -33.33 -6.84
C ILE A 415 -27.77 -32.68 -6.75
N LEU A 416 -28.56 -32.83 -7.81
CA LEU A 416 -29.95 -32.40 -7.90
C LEU A 416 -30.83 -33.65 -7.83
N PRO A 417 -31.55 -33.88 -6.73
CA PRO A 417 -32.39 -35.07 -6.60
C PRO A 417 -33.64 -35.04 -7.51
N ALA A 418 -33.97 -33.87 -8.05
CA ALA A 418 -34.96 -33.69 -9.11
C ALA A 418 -34.36 -32.79 -10.21
N LYS A 419 -34.09 -33.36 -11.38
CA LYS A 419 -33.36 -32.68 -12.46
C LYS A 419 -34.05 -31.43 -13.03
N SER A 420 -35.38 -31.34 -12.92
CA SER A 420 -36.11 -30.13 -13.35
C SER A 420 -36.01 -28.97 -12.36
N ASN A 421 -35.61 -29.22 -11.11
CA ASN A 421 -35.52 -28.22 -10.07
C ASN A 421 -34.06 -27.78 -9.86
N ALA A 422 -33.66 -26.75 -10.59
CA ALA A 422 -32.30 -26.23 -10.57
C ALA A 422 -31.87 -25.58 -9.24
N ILE A 423 -32.82 -25.22 -8.38
CA ILE A 423 -32.59 -24.45 -7.14
C ILE A 423 -32.25 -25.39 -5.96
N THR A 424 -32.87 -26.56 -5.92
CA THR A 424 -32.66 -27.52 -4.82
C THR A 424 -31.49 -28.44 -5.15
N SER A 425 -30.28 -28.00 -4.79
CA SER A 425 -29.02 -28.70 -5.01
C SER A 425 -28.27 -28.97 -3.71
N PHE A 426 -27.59 -30.11 -3.65
CA PHE A 426 -26.80 -30.52 -2.49
C PHE A 426 -25.33 -30.69 -2.90
N GLU A 427 -24.41 -30.12 -2.13
CA GLU A 427 -22.98 -30.25 -2.36
C GLU A 427 -22.52 -31.68 -2.05
N ILE A 428 -21.74 -32.27 -2.94
CA ILE A 428 -21.06 -33.55 -2.71
C ILE A 428 -19.77 -33.29 -1.92
N VAL A 429 -19.69 -33.78 -0.69
CA VAL A 429 -18.50 -33.65 0.16
C VAL A 429 -17.59 -34.88 0.08
N ALA A 430 -18.12 -36.03 -0.33
CA ALA A 430 -17.34 -37.25 -0.55
C ALA A 430 -17.98 -38.13 -1.64
N ALA A 431 -17.16 -38.94 -2.28
CA ALA A 431 -17.60 -39.90 -3.29
C ALA A 431 -16.74 -41.17 -3.26
N GLU A 432 -17.37 -42.33 -3.40
CA GLU A 432 -16.70 -43.64 -3.41
C GLU A 432 -17.37 -44.57 -4.41
N TYR A 433 -16.56 -45.26 -5.23
CA TYR A 433 -17.05 -46.22 -6.22
C TYR A 433 -16.63 -47.64 -5.83
N ASP A 434 -17.61 -48.53 -5.73
CA ASP A 434 -17.40 -49.97 -5.54
C ASP A 434 -17.65 -50.71 -6.87
N ALA A 435 -16.55 -51.18 -7.47
CA ALA A 435 -16.58 -51.92 -8.73
C ALA A 435 -17.19 -53.33 -8.61
N VAL A 436 -17.31 -53.91 -7.41
CA VAL A 436 -17.88 -55.25 -7.21
C VAL A 436 -19.41 -55.18 -7.25
N SER A 437 -19.99 -54.17 -6.60
CA SER A 437 -21.44 -53.93 -6.59
C SER A 437 -21.92 -53.01 -7.72
N ASP A 438 -20.99 -52.44 -8.50
CA ASP A 438 -21.25 -51.42 -9.53
C ASP A 438 -22.10 -50.26 -8.99
N SER A 439 -21.67 -49.73 -7.83
CA SER A 439 -22.35 -48.65 -7.14
C SER A 439 -21.42 -47.49 -6.82
N LEU A 440 -21.91 -46.26 -7.04
CA LEU A 440 -21.23 -45.02 -6.68
C LEU A 440 -22.01 -44.38 -5.54
N SER A 441 -21.38 -44.26 -4.37
CA SER A 441 -21.93 -43.58 -3.21
C SER A 441 -21.42 -42.14 -3.18
N LEU A 442 -22.33 -41.18 -3.05
CA LEU A 442 -22.02 -39.76 -2.88
C LEU A 442 -22.62 -39.31 -1.55
N TRP A 443 -21.86 -38.53 -0.78
CA TRP A 443 -22.33 -37.94 0.47
C TRP A 443 -22.48 -36.44 0.32
N SER A 444 -23.57 -35.89 0.85
CA SER A 444 -23.85 -34.47 0.79
C SER A 444 -23.50 -33.71 2.06
N ASP A 445 -23.26 -32.40 1.94
CA ASP A 445 -23.08 -31.52 3.09
C ASP A 445 -24.32 -31.55 4.00
N PRO A 446 -24.19 -31.88 5.30
CA PRO A 446 -25.26 -31.76 6.28
C PRO A 446 -25.96 -30.38 6.32
N GLY A 447 -25.24 -29.31 6.00
CA GLY A 447 -25.74 -27.93 5.97
C GLY A 447 -26.81 -27.67 4.91
N ASP A 448 -26.81 -28.43 3.82
CA ASP A 448 -27.83 -28.34 2.75
C ASP A 448 -29.16 -29.00 3.14
N GLY A 449 -29.19 -29.71 4.28
CA GLY A 449 -30.37 -30.40 4.78
C GLY A 449 -30.51 -31.84 4.26
N ALA A 450 -31.71 -32.41 4.40
CA ALA A 450 -31.94 -33.81 4.04
C ALA A 450 -32.12 -33.96 2.52
N LEU A 451 -31.22 -34.71 1.88
CA LEU A 451 -31.19 -34.92 0.44
C LEU A 451 -32.51 -35.51 -0.07
N PHE A 452 -33.08 -36.50 0.63
CA PHE A 452 -34.38 -37.09 0.29
C PHE A 452 -35.53 -36.06 0.22
N ALA A 453 -35.42 -34.90 0.90
CA ALA A 453 -36.47 -33.88 0.88
C ALA A 453 -36.57 -33.16 -0.48
N GLY A 454 -35.48 -33.14 -1.26
CA GLY A 454 -35.47 -32.56 -2.62
C GLY A 454 -35.93 -33.54 -3.70
N VAL A 455 -36.22 -34.78 -3.34
CA VAL A 455 -36.54 -35.88 -4.26
C VAL A 455 -38.01 -35.77 -4.71
N VAL A 456 -38.25 -35.80 -6.02
CA VAL A 456 -39.60 -35.77 -6.61
C VAL A 456 -39.87 -37.08 -7.36
N SER A 457 -40.91 -37.80 -6.95
CA SER A 457 -41.19 -39.13 -7.50
C SER A 457 -41.40 -39.10 -9.02
N GLY A 458 -40.66 -39.94 -9.73
CA GLY A 458 -40.71 -40.04 -11.19
C GLY A 458 -39.84 -39.03 -11.94
N GLU A 459 -39.24 -38.07 -11.23
CA GLU A 459 -38.21 -37.19 -11.80
C GLU A 459 -36.85 -37.89 -11.80
N GLY A 460 -36.04 -37.66 -12.83
CA GLY A 460 -34.64 -38.07 -12.80
C GLY A 460 -33.83 -37.20 -11.85
N TRP A 461 -32.58 -37.55 -11.65
CA TRP A 461 -31.60 -36.74 -10.93
C TRP A 461 -30.56 -36.20 -11.89
N ALA A 462 -29.82 -35.18 -11.46
CA ALA A 462 -28.74 -34.61 -12.25
C ALA A 462 -27.53 -34.29 -11.38
N LEU A 463 -26.36 -34.38 -11.98
CA LEU A 463 -25.10 -33.95 -11.41
C LEU A 463 -24.65 -32.68 -12.15
N ARG A 464 -24.34 -31.63 -11.40
CA ARG A 464 -23.89 -30.35 -11.94
C ARG A 464 -22.43 -30.09 -11.54
N PRO A 465 -21.55 -29.77 -12.49
CA PRO A 465 -20.17 -29.46 -12.16
C PRO A 465 -20.10 -28.16 -11.36
N LYS A 466 -19.10 -28.08 -10.48
CA LYS A 466 -18.78 -26.90 -9.69
C LYS A 466 -17.28 -26.82 -9.47
N PHE A 467 -16.69 -25.69 -9.83
CA PHE A 467 -15.25 -25.49 -9.73
C PHE A 467 -14.86 -24.54 -8.62
N PHE A 468 -15.81 -23.76 -8.12
CA PHE A 468 -15.62 -22.89 -6.98
C PHE A 468 -16.95 -22.75 -6.25
N ARG A 469 -16.88 -22.40 -4.97
CA ARG A 469 -18.05 -22.11 -4.15
C ARG A 469 -17.85 -20.79 -3.44
N LEU A 470 -18.82 -19.91 -3.63
CA LEU A 470 -18.92 -18.65 -2.92
C LEU A 470 -19.99 -18.76 -1.84
N ASP A 471 -19.74 -18.14 -0.70
CA ASP A 471 -20.73 -17.90 0.34
C ASP A 471 -20.74 -16.40 0.64
N THR A 472 -21.92 -15.81 0.68
CA THR A 472 -22.08 -14.44 1.19
C THR A 472 -23.12 -14.43 2.29
N LEU A 473 -22.72 -14.03 3.50
CA LEU A 473 -23.60 -13.93 4.67
C LEU A 473 -24.27 -15.26 5.08
N GLY A 474 -23.59 -16.39 4.85
CA GLY A 474 -24.10 -17.74 5.13
C GLY A 474 -25.09 -18.26 4.08
N ALA A 475 -25.22 -17.56 2.95
CA ALA A 475 -26.01 -18.00 1.81
C ALA A 475 -25.08 -18.57 0.73
N LYS A 476 -25.26 -19.86 0.48
CA LYS A 476 -24.54 -20.63 -0.53
C LYS A 476 -24.79 -20.07 -1.93
N ASP A 477 -23.71 -19.89 -2.68
CA ASP A 477 -23.69 -19.41 -4.06
C ASP A 477 -24.37 -18.03 -4.25
N HIS A 478 -24.54 -17.28 -3.16
CA HIS A 478 -25.08 -15.93 -3.21
C HIS A 478 -23.95 -14.93 -3.47
N LEU A 479 -24.11 -14.12 -4.51
CA LEU A 479 -23.19 -13.03 -4.85
C LEU A 479 -24.03 -11.78 -5.18
N PRO A 480 -24.19 -10.83 -4.24
CA PRO A 480 -24.98 -9.63 -4.44
C PRO A 480 -24.50 -8.77 -5.61
N ALA A 481 -25.41 -8.04 -6.25
CA ALA A 481 -25.09 -7.18 -7.39
C ALA A 481 -24.14 -6.01 -7.07
N SER A 482 -23.92 -5.71 -5.78
CA SER A 482 -22.95 -4.71 -5.33
C SER A 482 -21.52 -5.26 -5.21
N THR A 483 -21.30 -6.53 -5.50
CA THR A 483 -20.03 -7.23 -5.32
C THR A 483 -19.64 -7.97 -6.60
N ALA A 484 -18.35 -8.06 -6.88
CA ALA A 484 -17.80 -8.84 -7.98
C ALA A 484 -16.66 -9.73 -7.47
N VAL A 485 -16.48 -10.87 -8.10
CA VAL A 485 -15.36 -11.78 -7.84
C VAL A 485 -14.72 -12.14 -9.16
N PHE A 486 -13.41 -12.00 -9.26
CA PHE A 486 -12.63 -12.34 -10.43
C PHE A 486 -11.72 -13.51 -10.11
N ILE A 487 -11.67 -14.51 -10.98
CA ILE A 487 -10.80 -15.68 -10.87
C ILE A 487 -9.99 -15.79 -12.15
N GLU A 488 -8.68 -15.69 -12.03
CA GLU A 488 -7.77 -15.65 -13.17
C GLU A 488 -6.55 -16.54 -12.90
N PHE A 489 -5.84 -16.89 -13.98
CA PHE A 489 -4.78 -17.86 -13.98
C PHE A 489 -3.56 -17.37 -14.75
N GLN A 490 -2.41 -17.95 -14.38
CA GLN A 490 -1.17 -17.92 -15.14
C GLN A 490 -0.54 -19.30 -15.09
N GLY A 491 0.30 -19.58 -16.08
CA GLY A 491 1.11 -20.79 -16.15
C GLY A 491 2.55 -20.47 -16.48
N SER A 492 3.46 -21.39 -16.20
CA SER A 492 4.86 -21.28 -16.60
C SER A 492 5.47 -22.66 -16.83
N ALA A 493 6.46 -22.71 -17.74
CA ALA A 493 7.32 -23.88 -17.88
C ALA A 493 8.39 -23.95 -16.78
N ASP A 494 8.78 -22.79 -16.23
CA ASP A 494 9.76 -22.61 -15.17
C ASP A 494 9.38 -21.38 -14.32
N PRO A 495 9.00 -21.55 -13.04
CA PRO A 495 8.56 -20.45 -12.19
C PRO A 495 9.69 -19.48 -11.83
N SER A 496 10.96 -19.84 -12.11
CA SER A 496 12.12 -18.97 -11.90
C SER A 496 12.46 -18.09 -13.12
N ASP A 497 11.88 -18.40 -14.29
CA ASP A 497 12.02 -17.61 -15.51
C ASP A 497 10.73 -16.81 -15.76
N LEU A 498 10.76 -15.51 -15.43
CA LEU A 498 9.62 -14.62 -15.65
C LEU A 498 9.22 -14.56 -17.13
N ALA A 499 10.16 -14.70 -18.07
CA ALA A 499 9.85 -14.68 -19.50
C ALA A 499 9.11 -15.94 -19.97
N ALA A 500 9.12 -17.03 -19.17
CA ALA A 500 8.40 -18.25 -19.45
C ALA A 500 6.96 -18.26 -18.90
N THR A 501 6.53 -17.17 -18.24
CA THR A 501 5.18 -17.02 -17.69
C THR A 501 4.19 -16.66 -18.80
N VAL A 502 3.04 -17.35 -18.81
CA VAL A 502 1.95 -17.19 -19.77
C VAL A 502 0.62 -17.00 -19.03
N PRO A 503 -0.16 -15.95 -19.31
CA PRO A 503 0.26 -14.77 -20.07
C PRO A 503 1.43 -14.05 -19.35
N SER A 504 1.92 -12.92 -19.88
CA SER A 504 3.13 -12.28 -19.36
C SER A 504 3.03 -12.01 -17.84
N PRO A 505 4.15 -11.84 -17.10
CA PRO A 505 4.14 -11.75 -15.63
C PRO A 505 3.13 -10.76 -15.01
N GLY A 506 2.77 -9.68 -15.71
CA GLY A 506 1.75 -8.71 -15.29
C GLY A 506 0.31 -9.03 -15.74
N ASP A 507 0.16 -9.86 -16.76
CA ASP A 507 -1.13 -10.22 -17.35
C ASP A 507 -1.73 -11.44 -16.67
N TRP A 508 -3.05 -11.55 -16.67
CA TRP A 508 -3.75 -12.70 -16.16
C TRP A 508 -4.85 -13.10 -17.14
N THR A 509 -5.29 -14.35 -17.10
CA THR A 509 -6.29 -14.84 -18.03
C THR A 509 -7.29 -15.78 -17.35
N ALA A 510 -8.55 -15.70 -17.76
CA ALA A 510 -9.54 -16.73 -17.48
C ALA A 510 -9.54 -17.84 -18.55
N ASP A 511 -8.89 -17.63 -19.70
CA ASP A 511 -8.81 -18.61 -20.78
C ASP A 511 -7.68 -19.62 -20.52
N LEU A 512 -8.04 -20.76 -19.95
CA LEU A 512 -7.11 -21.86 -19.70
C LEU A 512 -6.53 -22.50 -20.96
N SER A 513 -7.06 -22.21 -22.16
CA SER A 513 -6.54 -22.76 -23.41
C SER A 513 -5.11 -22.28 -23.70
N VAL A 514 -4.74 -21.10 -23.21
CA VAL A 514 -3.39 -20.54 -23.37
C VAL A 514 -2.37 -21.17 -22.43
N LEU A 515 -2.84 -21.89 -21.39
CA LEU A 515 -1.99 -22.55 -20.41
C LEU A 515 -1.64 -24.01 -20.77
N LYS A 516 -2.10 -24.50 -21.93
CA LYS A 516 -1.88 -25.88 -22.37
C LYS A 516 -0.39 -26.23 -22.38
N GLY A 517 -0.06 -27.36 -21.75
CA GLY A 517 1.30 -27.89 -21.70
C GLY A 517 2.23 -27.24 -20.68
N LEU A 518 1.75 -26.25 -19.92
CA LEU A 518 2.50 -25.62 -18.84
C LEU A 518 2.45 -26.49 -17.58
N ARG A 519 3.62 -26.69 -16.98
CA ARG A 519 3.80 -27.54 -15.79
C ARG A 519 3.37 -26.84 -14.52
N PHE A 520 3.67 -25.55 -14.42
CA PHE A 520 3.32 -24.77 -13.25
C PHE A 520 2.11 -23.92 -13.60
N PHE A 521 1.19 -23.82 -12.67
CA PHE A 521 0.12 -22.84 -12.73
C PHE A 521 0.04 -22.08 -11.40
N ARG A 522 -0.54 -20.89 -11.44
CA ARG A 522 -0.97 -20.17 -10.26
C ARG A 522 -2.30 -19.49 -10.56
N TRP A 523 -3.04 -19.22 -9.51
CA TRP A 523 -4.32 -18.54 -9.60
C TRP A 523 -4.30 -17.25 -8.80
N ARG A 524 -5.17 -16.33 -9.20
CA ARG A 524 -5.44 -15.07 -8.53
C ARG A 524 -6.94 -14.92 -8.40
N ILE A 525 -7.37 -14.50 -7.22
CA ILE A 525 -8.77 -14.21 -6.93
C ILE A 525 -8.84 -12.81 -6.38
N THR A 526 -9.67 -11.99 -7.00
CA THR A 526 -9.94 -10.63 -6.54
C THR A 526 -11.39 -10.55 -6.10
N PHE A 527 -11.62 -10.18 -4.85
CA PHE A 527 -12.94 -9.84 -4.34
C PHE A 527 -13.09 -8.32 -4.37
N ASP A 528 -14.17 -7.84 -4.98
CA ASP A 528 -14.58 -6.45 -4.97
C ASP A 528 -15.94 -6.34 -4.28
N ILE A 529 -15.96 -5.71 -3.10
CA ILE A 529 -17.20 -5.49 -2.36
C ILE A 529 -17.87 -4.13 -2.66
N ASP A 530 -17.36 -3.41 -3.66
CA ASP A 530 -17.90 -2.13 -4.17
C ASP A 530 -17.95 -2.10 -5.69
N ALA A 531 -18.33 -3.20 -6.34
CA ALA A 531 -18.36 -3.30 -7.80
C ALA A 531 -19.29 -2.27 -8.49
N ALA A 532 -20.15 -1.60 -7.72
CA ALA A 532 -21.04 -0.53 -8.19
C ALA A 532 -20.47 0.89 -7.97
N ASP A 533 -19.26 1.03 -7.41
CA ASP A 533 -18.61 2.30 -7.07
C ASP A 533 -19.49 3.23 -6.19
N THR A 534 -20.24 2.64 -5.25
CA THR A 534 -21.15 3.39 -4.37
C THR A 534 -20.57 3.66 -2.98
N GLY A 535 -19.40 3.10 -2.69
CA GLY A 535 -18.74 3.14 -1.40
C GLY A 535 -19.13 1.93 -0.53
N VAL A 536 -18.18 1.48 0.29
CA VAL A 536 -18.43 0.38 1.23
C VAL A 536 -18.89 0.86 2.61
N SER A 537 -19.46 -0.04 3.39
CA SER A 537 -19.91 0.19 4.76
C SER A 537 -19.59 -1.04 5.61
N LEU A 538 -19.76 -0.93 6.94
CA LEU A 538 -19.60 -2.08 7.83
C LEU A 538 -20.60 -3.22 7.54
N THR A 539 -21.71 -2.91 6.86
CA THR A 539 -22.75 -3.87 6.47
C THR A 539 -22.64 -4.29 5.01
N SER A 540 -21.64 -3.83 4.26
CA SER A 540 -21.43 -4.28 2.88
C SER A 540 -21.25 -5.80 2.86
N PRO A 541 -21.94 -6.52 1.95
CA PRO A 541 -21.79 -7.96 1.82
C PRO A 541 -20.33 -8.33 1.55
N ARG A 542 -19.86 -9.40 2.19
CA ARG A 542 -18.48 -9.88 2.05
C ARG A 542 -18.53 -11.32 1.52
N PRO A 543 -18.33 -11.51 0.22
CA PRO A 543 -18.23 -12.85 -0.33
C PRO A 543 -16.97 -13.51 0.22
N GLN A 544 -17.10 -14.79 0.52
CA GLN A 544 -16.03 -15.69 0.89
C GLN A 544 -15.96 -16.79 -0.16
N LEU A 545 -14.75 -17.18 -0.52
CA LEU A 545 -14.51 -18.40 -1.27
C LEU A 545 -14.27 -19.56 -0.30
N ASP A 546 -15.02 -20.64 -0.47
CA ASP A 546 -14.85 -21.86 0.30
C ASP A 546 -13.77 -22.76 -0.32
N TYR A 547 -13.92 -23.06 -1.61
CA TYR A 547 -12.91 -23.78 -2.38
C TYR A 547 -12.79 -23.26 -3.82
N LEU A 548 -11.61 -23.51 -4.40
CA LEU A 548 -11.34 -23.42 -5.83
C LEU A 548 -10.73 -24.76 -6.30
N LYS A 549 -11.24 -25.26 -7.42
CA LYS A 549 -10.85 -26.51 -8.04
C LYS A 549 -10.56 -26.27 -9.51
N LEU A 550 -9.31 -26.51 -9.87
CA LEU A 550 -8.85 -26.47 -11.25
C LEU A 550 -8.53 -27.90 -11.70
N PRO A 551 -9.40 -28.56 -12.48
CA PRO A 551 -9.11 -29.88 -13.01
C PRO A 551 -8.26 -29.76 -14.29
N PHE A 552 -7.52 -30.82 -14.60
CA PHE A 552 -6.73 -30.93 -15.82
C PHE A 552 -6.65 -32.39 -16.28
N SER A 553 -6.43 -32.61 -17.57
CA SER A 553 -6.14 -33.94 -18.14
C SER A 553 -4.69 -34.03 -18.63
N TRP A 554 -4.19 -35.24 -18.92
CA TRP A 554 -2.88 -35.46 -19.55
C TRP A 554 -2.78 -36.79 -20.28
#